data_AF-A0A8C9G1S8-F1
#
_entry.id   AF-A0A8C9G1S8-F1
#
_cell.length_a   1.000
_cell.length_b   1.000
_cell.length_c   1.000
_cell.angle_alpha   90.00
_cell.angle_beta   90.00
_cell.angle_gamma   90.00
#
_symmetry.space_group_name_H-M   'P 1'
#
loop_
_entity.id
_entity.type
_entity.pdbx_description
1 polymer ?
#
loop_
_entity_poly.entity_id
_entity_poly.type
_entity_poly.pdbx_seq_one_letter_code
_entity_poly.pdbx_strand_id
1 'polypeptide(L)'
;ILYLQCSPWPDTPTTFVNNSPTPAPTFTSAQHNTYSVPDSNSSSPNHQGDGTSQGSGDQLHPSATIQETQQWLLKHRFSTYTRLFSNFSGADLLKLTREDLVQICGPADGIRLYNALKSRSVRPRLTIYVCQEPVRSVQLERQDAGNGDSSNGAIYVYHAIYLEEMAASEVTRKLALAFNIPLHQINQVYRQGPTGIHILVSDQMVQNFQDESCFLFTTIKAENGEGFHIILK
;
A
#
# COMPACT_ATOMS: atom_id res chain seq x y z
N ILE A 1 22.00 30.09 25.62
CA ILE A 1 23.47 30.10 25.42
C ILE A 1 23.98 28.86 26.15
N LEU A 2 24.43 27.74 25.57
CA LEU A 2 24.77 27.32 24.20
C LEU A 2 24.47 25.80 24.14
N TYR A 3 23.91 25.33 23.02
CA TYR A 3 24.09 23.94 22.59
C TYR A 3 25.56 23.73 22.27
N LEU A 4 26.16 22.60 22.66
CA LEU A 4 27.27 22.03 21.90
C LEU A 4 27.22 20.49 21.95
N GLN A 5 27.17 19.96 20.74
CA GLN A 5 27.07 18.58 20.31
C GLN A 5 28.46 17.94 20.23
N CYS A 6 28.47 16.61 20.14
CA CYS A 6 29.55 15.72 19.66
C CYS A 6 30.56 15.20 20.69
N SER A 7 30.55 13.88 20.86
CA SER A 7 31.71 13.08 21.27
C SER A 7 32.43 12.52 20.03
N PRO A 8 33.74 12.25 20.12
CA PRO A 8 34.65 12.16 19.00
C PRO A 8 34.89 10.71 18.54
N TRP A 9 35.05 10.52 17.23
CA TRP A 9 35.70 9.33 16.70
C TRP A 9 37.20 9.39 17.03
N PRO A 10 37.87 8.26 17.33
CA PRO A 10 39.29 8.27 17.66
C PRO A 10 40.15 8.37 16.40
N ASP A 11 41.10 9.31 16.44
CA ASP A 11 42.22 9.44 15.49
C ASP A 11 43.26 8.33 15.71
N THR A 12 43.70 7.68 14.65
CA THR A 12 44.92 6.84 14.63
C THR A 12 45.99 7.47 13.71
N PRO A 13 47.25 7.62 14.16
CA PRO A 13 48.28 8.29 13.38
C PRO A 13 49.06 7.37 12.43
N THR A 14 49.30 7.89 11.22
CA THR A 14 50.48 7.76 10.32
C THR A 14 51.41 6.56 10.52
N THR A 15 51.72 5.74 9.51
CA THR A 15 52.65 6.06 8.41
C THR A 15 52.76 4.81 7.53
N PHE A 16 52.76 4.93 6.19
CA PHE A 16 53.79 4.37 5.32
C PHE A 16 53.62 4.92 3.90
N VAL A 17 54.77 5.28 3.36
CA VAL A 17 55.05 6.06 2.16
C VAL A 17 55.02 5.13 0.95
N ASN A 18 54.46 5.56 -0.19
CA ASN A 18 55.17 5.39 -1.46
C ASN A 18 54.67 6.35 -2.55
N ASN A 19 55.65 6.94 -3.24
CA ASN A 19 55.52 7.91 -4.33
C ASN A 19 55.27 7.22 -5.68
N SER A 20 54.44 7.82 -6.54
CA SER A 20 54.74 8.06 -7.97
C SER A 20 53.60 8.84 -8.67
N PRO A 21 53.88 9.81 -9.57
CA PRO A 21 52.90 10.79 -10.06
C PRO A 21 52.38 10.53 -11.48
N THR A 22 51.37 11.34 -11.89
CA THR A 22 50.87 11.70 -13.25
C THR A 22 49.46 11.18 -13.65
N PRO A 23 48.73 11.84 -14.57
CA PRO A 23 48.00 13.09 -14.33
C PRO A 23 46.50 13.02 -14.74
N ALA A 24 45.67 13.87 -14.15
CA ALA A 24 44.28 14.05 -14.57
C ALA A 24 44.19 14.89 -15.86
N PRO A 25 43.29 14.59 -16.82
CA PRO A 25 42.99 15.52 -17.90
C PRO A 25 41.78 16.40 -17.56
N THR A 26 42.00 17.71 -17.70
CA THR A 26 40.98 18.76 -17.66
C THR A 26 40.42 19.01 -19.08
N PHE A 27 39.15 19.39 -19.12
CA PHE A 27 38.35 19.75 -20.30
C PHE A 27 39.02 20.79 -21.23
N THR A 28 38.89 20.57 -22.54
CA THR A 28 39.00 21.62 -23.57
C THR A 28 37.85 21.46 -24.59
N SER A 29 37.35 22.60 -25.05
CA SER A 29 36.25 22.76 -26.01
C SER A 29 36.79 23.19 -27.38
N ALA A 30 36.01 22.85 -28.42
CA ALA A 30 36.02 23.25 -29.84
C ALA A 30 36.57 22.17 -30.80
N GLN A 31 36.02 21.90 -31.99
CA GLN A 31 34.81 22.29 -32.72
C GLN A 31 34.78 21.40 -34.00
N HIS A 32 33.60 21.24 -34.61
CA HIS A 32 33.33 20.75 -35.99
C HIS A 32 33.61 19.28 -36.34
N ASN A 33 32.54 18.49 -36.48
CA ASN A 33 32.38 17.64 -37.65
C ASN A 33 30.91 17.33 -37.92
N THR A 34 30.46 17.78 -39.09
CA THR A 34 29.14 17.58 -39.67
C THR A 34 28.98 16.11 -40.08
N TYR A 35 28.07 15.38 -39.43
CA TYR A 35 27.59 14.11 -39.96
C TYR A 35 26.07 14.01 -39.79
N SER A 36 25.45 13.78 -40.94
CA SER A 36 24.03 13.74 -41.21
C SER A 36 23.32 12.62 -40.45
N VAL A 37 22.20 12.98 -39.83
CA VAL A 37 21.16 12.05 -39.36
C VAL A 37 20.32 11.55 -40.53
N PRO A 38 20.02 10.24 -40.60
CA PRO A 38 18.79 9.77 -41.20
C PRO A 38 17.82 9.31 -40.10
N ASP A 39 16.59 9.81 -40.21
CA ASP A 39 15.43 9.42 -39.42
C ASP A 39 15.27 7.89 -39.37
N SER A 40 15.14 7.34 -38.16
CA SER A 40 14.65 5.98 -37.95
C SER A 40 13.55 6.02 -36.90
N ASN A 41 12.34 6.19 -37.45
CA ASN A 41 11.05 6.01 -36.81
C ASN A 41 10.98 4.65 -36.08
N SER A 42 11.23 4.68 -34.77
CA SER A 42 11.12 3.50 -33.90
C SER A 42 9.95 3.73 -32.96
N SER A 43 8.77 3.34 -33.42
CA SER A 43 7.51 3.38 -32.67
C SER A 43 7.65 2.70 -31.31
N SER A 44 7.37 3.44 -30.25
CA SER A 44 7.12 2.87 -28.92
C SER A 44 5.87 1.99 -28.98
N PRO A 45 5.88 0.74 -28.47
CA PRO A 45 4.68 -0.07 -28.47
C PRO A 45 3.73 0.48 -27.40
N ASN A 46 2.65 1.09 -27.88
CA ASN A 46 1.46 1.41 -27.12
C ASN A 46 0.82 0.07 -26.70
N HIS A 47 1.00 -0.36 -25.45
CA HIS A 47 0.17 -1.45 -24.91
C HIS A 47 -1.05 -0.83 -24.21
N GLN A 48 -2.12 -0.75 -24.98
CA GLN A 48 -3.47 -0.70 -24.45
C GLN A 48 -3.78 -2.01 -23.71
N GLY A 49 -4.46 -1.85 -22.57
CA GLY A 49 -5.45 -2.79 -22.04
C GLY A 49 -4.96 -4.18 -21.66
N ASP A 50 -4.71 -4.38 -20.37
CA ASP A 50 -5.45 -5.46 -19.71
C ASP A 50 -5.80 -5.05 -18.28
N GLY A 51 -7.10 -5.09 -18.00
CA GLY A 51 -7.64 -4.87 -16.66
C GLY A 51 -7.44 -6.15 -15.88
N THR A 52 -6.53 -6.13 -14.90
CA THR A 52 -6.54 -7.15 -13.85
C THR A 52 -6.83 -6.48 -12.52
N SER A 53 -8.07 -6.71 -12.11
CA SER A 53 -8.70 -6.58 -10.82
C SER A 53 -7.78 -6.25 -9.64
N GLN A 54 -8.20 -5.19 -8.95
CA GLN A 54 -7.72 -4.67 -7.69
C GLN A 54 -7.52 -5.75 -6.61
N GLY A 55 -6.45 -5.55 -5.82
CA GLY A 55 -6.39 -5.72 -4.37
C GLY A 55 -6.95 -7.03 -3.80
N SER A 56 -6.08 -8.03 -3.64
CA SER A 56 -6.11 -9.17 -2.68
C SER A 56 -5.21 -10.35 -3.10
N GLY A 57 -4.62 -10.32 -4.31
CA GLY A 57 -3.99 -11.49 -4.94
C GLY A 57 -2.47 -11.44 -5.12
N ASP A 58 -1.71 -10.87 -4.18
CA ASP A 58 -0.24 -10.81 -4.29
C ASP A 58 0.48 -12.01 -3.66
N GLN A 59 -0.24 -12.86 -2.92
CA GLN A 59 0.32 -14.06 -2.31
C GLN A 59 -0.08 -15.32 -3.06
N LEU A 60 0.89 -16.20 -3.33
CA LEU A 60 0.63 -17.52 -3.89
C LEU A 60 -0.03 -18.43 -2.84
N HIS A 61 -1.18 -19.01 -3.15
CA HIS A 61 -1.90 -19.90 -2.25
C HIS A 61 -1.42 -21.36 -2.40
N PRO A 62 -1.41 -22.19 -1.34
CA PRO A 62 -1.04 -23.60 -1.43
C PRO A 62 -1.91 -24.42 -2.40
N SER A 63 -3.19 -24.05 -2.57
CA SER A 63 -4.08 -24.73 -3.52
C SER A 63 -3.93 -24.27 -4.97
N ALA A 64 -3.00 -23.34 -5.26
CA ALA A 64 -2.80 -22.85 -6.61
C ALA A 64 -2.34 -23.98 -7.54
N THR A 65 -2.97 -24.07 -8.70
CA THR A 65 -2.60 -24.99 -9.77
C THR A 65 -1.23 -24.63 -10.33
N ILE A 66 -0.68 -25.53 -11.15
CA ILE A 66 0.56 -25.29 -11.87
C ILE A 66 0.44 -24.02 -12.73
N GLN A 67 -0.66 -23.85 -13.47
CA GLN A 67 -0.86 -22.68 -14.35
C GLN A 67 -0.91 -21.37 -13.56
N GLU A 68 -1.62 -21.34 -12.43
CA GLU A 68 -1.67 -20.17 -11.55
C GLU A 68 -0.29 -19.86 -10.93
N THR A 69 0.47 -20.89 -10.59
CA THR A 69 1.85 -20.75 -10.08
C THR A 69 2.77 -20.13 -11.14
N GLN A 70 2.64 -20.55 -12.40
CA GLN A 70 3.37 -19.96 -13.52
C GLN A 70 3.01 -18.49 -13.74
N GLN A 71 1.71 -18.16 -13.71
CA GLN A 71 1.25 -16.78 -13.82
C GLN A 71 1.76 -15.91 -12.66
N TRP A 72 1.80 -16.46 -11.45
CA TRP A 72 2.36 -15.76 -10.30
C TRP A 72 3.86 -15.46 -10.50
N LEU A 73 4.66 -16.43 -10.96
CA LEU A 73 6.08 -16.19 -11.28
C LEU A 73 6.26 -15.10 -12.33
N LEU A 74 5.42 -15.07 -13.38
CA LEU A 74 5.45 -14.03 -14.40
C LEU A 74 5.13 -12.65 -13.80
N LYS A 75 4.03 -12.55 -13.04
CA LYS A 75 3.58 -11.31 -12.37
C LYS A 75 4.64 -10.74 -11.43
N HIS A 76 5.34 -11.61 -10.69
CA HIS A 76 6.38 -11.23 -9.72
C HIS A 76 7.79 -11.08 -10.33
N ARG A 77 7.92 -11.02 -11.67
CA ARG A 77 9.19 -10.82 -12.40
C ARG A 77 10.20 -11.96 -12.21
N PHE A 78 9.72 -13.19 -12.05
CA PHE A 78 10.50 -14.43 -12.01
C PHE A 78 10.30 -15.28 -13.28
N SER A 79 10.06 -14.62 -14.43
CA SER A 79 9.75 -15.28 -15.71
C SER A 79 10.84 -16.26 -16.17
N THR A 80 12.11 -15.99 -15.88
CA THR A 80 13.25 -16.87 -16.20
C THR A 80 13.13 -18.26 -15.56
N TYR A 81 12.42 -18.38 -14.44
CA TYR A 81 12.27 -19.63 -13.68
C TYR A 81 10.98 -20.40 -13.98
N THR A 82 10.10 -19.87 -14.84
CA THR A 82 8.83 -20.51 -15.23
C THR A 82 9.05 -21.93 -15.74
N ARG A 83 9.98 -22.10 -16.68
CA ARG A 83 10.34 -23.43 -17.22
C ARG A 83 10.87 -24.38 -16.15
N LEU A 84 11.68 -23.86 -15.22
CA LEU A 84 12.29 -24.66 -14.16
C LEU A 84 11.22 -25.19 -13.18
N PHE A 85 10.24 -24.35 -12.84
CA PHE A 85 9.12 -24.71 -11.97
C PHE A 85 7.86 -25.16 -12.73
N SER A 86 7.99 -25.59 -13.99
CA SER A 86 6.86 -25.85 -14.89
C SER A 86 5.87 -26.91 -14.41
N ASN A 87 6.29 -27.79 -13.50
CA ASN A 87 5.46 -28.84 -12.90
C ASN A 87 5.13 -28.59 -11.41
N PHE A 88 5.48 -27.42 -10.88
CA PHE A 88 5.26 -27.09 -9.48
C PHE A 88 3.86 -26.50 -9.28
N SER A 89 3.08 -27.12 -8.40
CA SER A 89 1.89 -26.49 -7.84
C SER A 89 2.27 -25.43 -6.80
N GLY A 90 1.29 -24.65 -6.34
CA GLY A 90 1.51 -23.66 -5.27
C GLY A 90 2.04 -24.32 -4.00
N ALA A 91 1.49 -25.48 -3.61
CA ALA A 91 1.96 -26.25 -2.48
C ALA A 91 3.42 -26.69 -2.63
N ASP A 92 3.82 -27.14 -3.83
CA ASP A 92 5.19 -27.62 -4.06
C ASP A 92 6.20 -26.48 -4.04
N LEU A 93 5.87 -25.36 -4.67
CA LEU A 93 6.74 -24.17 -4.66
C LEU A 93 6.89 -23.59 -3.25
N LEU A 94 5.81 -23.58 -2.46
CA LEU A 94 5.83 -23.08 -1.08
C LEU A 94 6.55 -24.00 -0.07
N LYS A 95 6.74 -25.28 -0.40
CA LYS A 95 7.52 -26.24 0.41
C LYS A 95 9.02 -26.03 0.31
N LEU A 96 9.51 -25.43 -0.78
CA LEU A 96 10.93 -25.17 -0.95
C LEU A 96 11.45 -24.26 0.17
N THR A 97 12.58 -24.65 0.74
CA THR A 97 13.28 -23.86 1.76
C THR A 97 14.00 -22.69 1.10
N ARG A 98 14.48 -21.75 1.92
CA ARG A 98 15.29 -20.64 1.42
C ARG A 98 16.57 -21.16 0.76
N GLU A 99 17.15 -22.20 1.33
CA GLU A 99 18.38 -22.85 0.86
C GLU A 99 18.16 -23.53 -0.49
N ASP A 100 17.03 -24.24 -0.67
CA ASP A 100 16.67 -24.86 -1.96
C ASP A 100 16.56 -23.79 -3.07
N LEU A 101 15.85 -22.70 -2.79
CA LEU A 101 15.65 -21.63 -3.77
C LEU A 101 16.96 -20.90 -4.09
N VAL A 102 17.84 -20.71 -3.11
CA VAL A 102 19.18 -20.15 -3.34
C VAL A 102 20.04 -21.09 -4.18
N GLN A 103 19.94 -22.40 -3.97
CA GLN A 103 20.68 -23.39 -4.76
C GLN A 103 20.17 -23.46 -6.20
N ILE A 104 18.87 -23.33 -6.41
CA ILE A 104 18.23 -23.44 -7.73
C ILE A 104 18.35 -22.13 -8.53
N CYS A 105 18.04 -20.99 -7.91
CA CYS A 105 17.93 -19.69 -8.58
C CYS A 105 19.19 -18.82 -8.43
N GLY A 106 20.11 -19.19 -7.54
CA GLY A 106 21.26 -18.38 -7.13
C GLY A 106 20.95 -17.49 -5.91
N PRO A 107 21.97 -16.94 -5.22
CA PRO A 107 21.78 -16.21 -3.96
C PRO A 107 20.83 -15.02 -4.04
N ALA A 108 20.97 -14.17 -5.06
CA ALA A 108 20.15 -12.96 -5.18
C ALA A 108 18.68 -13.28 -5.48
N ASP A 109 18.43 -14.08 -6.52
CA ASP A 109 17.06 -14.38 -6.96
C ASP A 109 16.37 -15.42 -6.09
N GLY A 110 17.09 -16.37 -5.52
CA GLY A 110 16.56 -17.32 -4.55
C GLY A 110 16.06 -16.64 -3.27
N ILE A 111 16.81 -15.66 -2.73
CA ILE A 111 16.36 -14.86 -1.58
C ILE A 111 15.13 -14.02 -1.95
N ARG A 112 15.14 -13.36 -3.11
CA ARG A 112 14.01 -12.55 -3.58
C ARG A 112 12.75 -13.41 -3.75
N LEU A 113 12.86 -14.58 -4.37
CA LEU A 113 11.75 -15.50 -4.59
C LEU A 113 11.23 -16.07 -3.27
N TYR A 114 12.12 -16.49 -2.36
CA TYR A 114 11.72 -16.96 -1.03
C TYR A 114 10.92 -15.89 -0.28
N ASN A 115 11.39 -14.64 -0.28
CA ASN A 115 10.69 -13.54 0.38
C ASN A 115 9.34 -13.24 -0.28
N ALA A 116 9.24 -13.32 -1.61
CA ALA A 116 7.97 -13.13 -2.32
C ALA A 116 6.96 -14.26 -2.00
N LEU A 117 7.42 -15.52 -1.93
CA LEU A 117 6.60 -16.68 -1.58
C LEU A 117 6.16 -16.64 -0.11
N LYS A 118 7.05 -16.19 0.77
CA LYS A 118 6.80 -16.05 2.21
C LYS A 118 6.34 -14.65 2.60
N SER A 119 5.98 -13.80 1.65
CA SER A 119 5.49 -12.44 1.92
C SER A 119 4.45 -12.52 3.02
N ARG A 120 4.85 -12.11 4.22
CA ARG A 120 4.00 -12.15 5.39
C ARG A 120 2.99 -11.04 5.21
N SER A 121 1.73 -11.32 5.56
CA SER A 121 0.75 -10.27 5.81
C SER A 121 1.43 -9.22 6.68
N VAL A 122 1.61 -8.01 6.15
CA VAL A 122 2.23 -6.91 6.90
C VAL A 122 1.35 -6.73 8.13
N ARG A 123 1.97 -6.76 9.32
CA ARG A 123 1.20 -6.50 10.55
C ARG A 123 0.58 -5.11 10.39
N PRO A 124 -0.74 -4.96 10.59
CA PRO A 124 -1.37 -3.65 10.55
C PRO A 124 -0.64 -2.69 11.48
N ARG A 125 -0.32 -1.50 10.99
CA ARG A 125 0.28 -0.43 11.78
C ARG A 125 -0.75 0.25 12.67
N LEU A 126 -2.01 0.24 12.25
CA LEU A 126 -3.15 0.77 12.98
C LEU A 126 -4.40 -0.07 12.66
N THR A 127 -5.23 -0.31 13.68
CA THR A 127 -6.58 -0.84 13.52
C THR A 127 -7.58 0.23 13.93
N ILE A 128 -8.60 0.47 13.11
CA ILE A 128 -9.75 1.30 13.48
C ILE A 128 -11.04 0.50 13.31
N TYR A 129 -12.01 0.70 14.19
CA TYR A 129 -13.32 0.08 14.10
C TYR A 129 -14.34 1.08 13.59
N VAL A 130 -15.05 0.74 12.52
CA VAL A 130 -15.97 1.68 11.88
C VAL A 130 -17.35 1.06 11.74
N CYS A 131 -18.37 1.73 12.26
CA CYS A 131 -19.76 1.31 12.13
C CYS A 131 -20.54 2.35 11.34
N GLN A 132 -21.36 1.91 10.37
CA GLN A 132 -22.27 2.81 9.68
C GLN A 132 -23.36 3.28 10.65
N GLU A 133 -23.55 4.60 10.77
CA GLU A 133 -24.61 5.14 11.60
C GLU A 133 -25.97 4.65 11.06
N PRO A 134 -26.77 3.91 11.85
CA PRO A 134 -28.05 3.43 11.40
C PRO A 134 -28.95 4.62 11.15
N VAL A 135 -29.48 4.71 9.92
CA VAL A 135 -30.50 5.71 9.59
C VAL A 135 -31.69 5.39 10.47
N ARG A 136 -31.94 6.20 11.51
CA ARG A 136 -33.14 6.09 12.32
C ARG A 136 -34.31 6.27 11.36
N SER A 137 -34.99 5.17 11.02
CA SER A 137 -36.27 5.21 10.33
C SER A 137 -37.25 5.97 11.23
N VAL A 138 -37.32 7.28 11.03
CA VAL A 138 -38.49 8.05 11.41
C VAL A 138 -39.60 7.59 10.49
N GLN A 139 -40.30 6.51 10.87
CA GLN A 139 -41.72 6.24 10.55
C GLN A 139 -42.11 4.83 10.98
N LEU A 140 -42.75 4.74 12.15
CA LEU A 140 -44.15 4.33 12.22
C LEU A 140 -44.77 4.94 13.49
N GLU A 141 -45.89 5.61 13.28
CA GLU A 141 -46.60 6.42 14.24
C GLU A 141 -47.27 5.59 15.36
N ARG A 142 -47.30 6.16 16.57
CA ARG A 142 -48.32 6.04 17.62
C ARG A 142 -48.79 4.62 18.02
N GLN A 143 -48.40 4.20 19.23
CA GLN A 143 -49.39 3.75 20.23
C GLN A 143 -48.83 3.75 21.66
N ASP A 144 -49.41 4.67 22.43
CA ASP A 144 -49.77 4.60 23.85
C ASP A 144 -48.73 4.42 24.97
N ALA A 145 -49.08 5.02 26.10
CA ALA A 145 -48.27 5.26 27.28
C ALA A 145 -47.73 3.99 27.98
N GLY A 146 -46.47 4.03 28.41
CA GLY A 146 -45.92 3.03 29.32
C GLY A 146 -44.43 3.19 29.55
N ASN A 147 -44.07 3.72 30.71
CA ASN A 147 -42.73 3.77 31.31
C ASN A 147 -41.88 2.50 31.01
N GLY A 148 -40.73 2.67 30.37
CA GLY A 148 -39.74 1.61 30.17
C GLY A 148 -38.74 1.93 29.06
N ASP A 149 -37.56 2.40 29.47
CA ASP A 149 -36.28 2.47 28.75
C ASP A 149 -36.33 2.01 27.27
N SER A 150 -36.66 2.94 26.37
CA SER A 150 -36.58 2.70 24.93
C SER A 150 -35.13 2.77 24.47
N SER A 151 -34.31 1.82 24.93
CA SER A 151 -33.06 1.47 24.26
C SER A 151 -33.43 0.91 22.89
N ASN A 152 -33.70 1.82 21.96
CA ASN A 152 -33.94 1.57 20.55
C ASN A 152 -32.84 0.60 20.08
N GLY A 153 -33.19 -0.68 19.88
CA GLY A 153 -32.26 -1.82 19.76
C GLY A 153 -31.49 -1.85 18.45
N ALA A 154 -30.92 -0.73 18.03
CA ALA A 154 -30.07 -0.65 16.87
C ALA A 154 -28.78 -1.43 17.15
N ILE A 155 -28.58 -2.52 16.43
CA ILE A 155 -27.35 -3.30 16.48
C ILE A 155 -26.28 -2.51 15.71
N TYR A 156 -25.23 -2.08 16.41
CA TYR A 156 -24.07 -1.46 15.79
C TYR A 156 -23.09 -2.55 15.35
N VAL A 157 -22.95 -2.73 14.03
CA VAL A 157 -21.96 -3.65 13.45
C VAL A 157 -20.71 -2.87 13.06
N TYR A 158 -19.62 -3.11 13.80
CA TYR A 158 -18.33 -2.50 13.53
C TYR A 158 -17.49 -3.37 12.59
N HIS A 159 -16.88 -2.74 11.60
CA HIS A 159 -15.90 -3.34 10.70
C HIS A 159 -14.50 -2.98 11.19
N ALA A 160 -13.64 -3.98 11.36
CA ALA A 160 -12.22 -3.76 11.64
C ALA A 160 -11.51 -3.36 10.34
N ILE A 161 -10.94 -2.15 10.33
CA ILE A 161 -10.15 -1.61 9.23
C ILE A 161 -8.69 -1.61 9.66
N TYR A 162 -7.92 -2.51 9.06
CA TYR A 162 -6.49 -2.65 9.30
C TYR A 162 -5.70 -1.80 8.31
N LEU A 163 -4.87 -0.87 8.76
CA LEU A 163 -4.02 -0.06 7.89
C LEU A 163 -2.58 -0.59 7.87
N GLU A 164 -2.04 -0.81 6.68
CA GLU A 164 -0.65 -1.24 6.46
C GLU A 164 0.27 -0.02 6.31
N GLU A 165 -0.27 1.09 5.82
CA GLU A 165 0.33 2.40 5.65
C GLU A 165 -0.49 3.44 6.44
N MET A 166 0.20 4.34 7.13
CA MET A 166 -0.47 5.41 7.89
C MET A 166 -0.85 6.57 6.96
N ALA A 167 -1.70 6.27 5.97
CA ALA A 167 -2.06 7.16 4.87
C ALA A 167 -3.58 7.32 4.75
N ALA A 168 -4.02 8.55 4.45
CA ALA A 168 -5.42 8.89 4.25
C ALA A 168 -6.03 8.18 3.02
N SER A 169 -5.21 7.94 1.99
CA SER A 169 -5.62 7.18 0.80
C SER A 169 -5.99 5.73 1.14
N GLU A 170 -5.25 5.09 2.05
CA GLU A 170 -5.56 3.73 2.49
C GLU A 170 -6.83 3.69 3.33
N VAL A 171 -7.00 4.64 4.26
CA VAL A 171 -8.26 4.80 5.02
C VAL A 171 -9.43 4.91 4.06
N THR A 172 -9.34 5.80 3.08
CA THR A 172 -10.38 6.03 2.08
C THR A 172 -10.70 4.73 1.32
N ARG A 173 -9.67 4.04 0.81
CA ARG A 173 -9.83 2.78 0.07
C ARG A 173 -10.47 1.68 0.92
N LYS A 174 -10.03 1.50 2.17
CA LYS A 174 -10.56 0.43 3.03
C LYS A 174 -11.98 0.73 3.52
N LEU A 175 -12.32 2.00 3.78
CA LEU A 175 -13.70 2.43 4.01
C LEU A 175 -14.58 2.17 2.79
N ALA A 176 -14.11 2.54 1.60
CA ALA A 176 -14.81 2.30 0.34
C ALA A 176 -15.15 0.81 0.16
N LEU A 177 -14.16 -0.07 0.40
CA LEU A 177 -14.33 -1.51 0.32
C LEU A 177 -15.28 -2.04 1.41
N ALA A 178 -15.12 -1.63 2.66
CA ALA A 178 -15.91 -2.13 3.78
C ALA A 178 -17.40 -1.76 3.67
N PHE A 179 -17.71 -0.59 3.13
CA PHE A 179 -19.08 -0.10 2.98
C PHE A 179 -19.62 -0.17 1.54
N ASN A 180 -18.90 -0.86 0.65
CA ASN A 180 -19.28 -1.05 -0.76
C ASN A 180 -19.58 0.26 -1.52
N ILE A 181 -18.72 1.26 -1.34
CA ILE A 181 -18.79 2.57 -2.01
C ILE A 181 -17.74 2.62 -3.12
N PRO A 182 -18.10 2.96 -4.37
CA PRO A 182 -17.12 3.14 -5.43
C PRO A 182 -16.14 4.27 -5.08
N LEU A 183 -14.84 3.98 -5.12
CA LEU A 183 -13.79 4.93 -4.70
C LEU A 183 -13.86 6.28 -5.43
N HIS A 184 -14.24 6.28 -6.71
CA HIS A 184 -14.37 7.50 -7.53
C HIS A 184 -15.55 8.39 -7.10
N GLN A 185 -16.49 7.88 -6.31
CA GLN A 185 -17.59 8.68 -5.75
C GLN A 185 -17.23 9.31 -4.40
N ILE A 186 -16.07 8.97 -3.82
CA ILE A 186 -15.62 9.52 -2.55
C ILE A 186 -14.72 10.70 -2.83
N ASN A 187 -15.20 11.89 -2.49
CA ASN A 187 -14.45 13.12 -2.73
C ASN A 187 -13.41 13.34 -1.63
N GLN A 188 -13.84 13.31 -0.36
CA GLN A 188 -12.96 13.48 0.81
C GLN A 188 -13.49 12.69 2.02
N VAL A 189 -12.57 12.39 2.95
CA VAL A 189 -12.88 11.83 4.26
C VAL A 189 -12.58 12.88 5.32
N TYR A 190 -13.54 13.14 6.20
CA TYR A 190 -13.41 14.07 7.31
C TYR A 190 -13.59 13.35 8.64
N ARG A 191 -12.95 13.86 9.68
CA ARG A 191 -13.27 13.53 11.08
C ARG A 191 -14.07 14.66 11.70
N GLN A 192 -15.14 14.34 12.40
CA GLN A 192 -15.94 15.33 13.12
C GLN A 192 -15.24 15.73 14.43
N GLY A 193 -15.11 17.03 14.65
CA GLY A 193 -14.61 17.60 15.90
C GLY A 193 -15.71 17.82 16.94
N PRO A 194 -15.37 18.19 18.20
CA PRO A 194 -16.31 18.35 19.31
C PRO A 194 -17.45 19.37 19.08
N THR A 195 -17.26 20.33 18.18
CA THR A 195 -18.24 21.36 17.81
C THR A 195 -18.97 21.07 16.49
N GLY A 196 -18.81 19.86 15.95
CA GLY A 196 -19.39 19.45 14.68
C GLY A 196 -18.61 19.91 13.45
N ILE A 197 -17.45 20.57 13.62
CA ILE A 197 -16.57 20.94 12.51
C ILE A 197 -16.03 19.70 11.79
N HIS A 198 -15.89 19.77 10.47
CA HIS A 198 -15.31 18.70 9.65
C HIS A 198 -13.83 18.98 9.41
N ILE A 199 -12.97 18.10 9.90
CA ILE A 199 -11.52 18.19 9.78
C ILE A 199 -11.08 17.19 8.71
N LEU A 200 -10.37 17.64 7.68
CA LEU A 200 -9.89 16.77 6.60
C LEU A 200 -8.93 15.71 7.17
N VAL A 201 -9.20 14.43 6.86
CA VAL A 201 -8.31 13.33 7.23
C VAL A 201 -7.11 13.34 6.29
N SER A 202 -5.97 13.82 6.80
CA SER A 202 -4.66 13.79 6.14
C SER A 202 -3.79 12.66 6.68
N ASP A 203 -2.68 12.34 6.00
CA ASP A 203 -1.72 11.32 6.47
C ASP A 203 -1.21 11.62 7.88
N GLN A 204 -0.90 12.89 8.16
CA GLN A 204 -0.48 13.33 9.50
C GLN A 204 -1.58 13.09 10.54
N MET A 205 -2.84 13.28 10.16
CA MET A 205 -3.97 13.02 11.05
C MET A 205 -4.14 11.52 11.33
N VAL A 206 -4.03 10.67 10.32
CA VAL A 206 -4.08 9.21 10.46
C VAL A 206 -2.98 8.71 11.39
N GLN A 207 -1.77 9.28 11.31
CA GLN A 207 -0.67 8.97 12.24
C GLN A 207 -0.99 9.29 13.71
N ASN A 208 -1.93 10.20 13.96
CA ASN A 208 -2.36 10.57 15.32
C ASN A 208 -3.60 9.80 15.78
N PHE A 209 -4.18 8.92 14.96
CA PHE A 209 -5.26 8.05 15.42
C PHE A 209 -4.73 7.09 16.47
N GLN A 210 -5.54 6.88 17.51
CA GLN A 210 -5.25 5.86 18.52
C GLN A 210 -5.54 4.49 17.92
N ASP A 211 -4.69 3.51 18.23
CA ASP A 211 -4.96 2.13 17.86
C ASP A 211 -6.26 1.65 18.50
N GLU A 212 -7.00 0.85 17.75
CA GLU A 212 -8.32 0.34 18.13
C GLU A 212 -9.38 1.43 18.38
N SER A 213 -9.19 2.64 17.81
CA SER A 213 -10.20 3.70 17.90
C SER A 213 -11.48 3.37 17.11
N CYS A 214 -12.62 3.75 17.68
CA CYS A 214 -13.94 3.53 17.10
C CYS A 214 -14.49 4.80 16.47
N PHE A 215 -15.10 4.67 15.29
CA PHE A 215 -15.75 5.77 14.58
C PHE A 215 -17.15 5.38 14.09
N LEU A 216 -18.08 6.33 14.15
CA LEU A 216 -19.31 6.24 13.38
C LEU A 216 -19.10 6.83 11.99
N PHE A 217 -19.56 6.09 10.99
CA PHE A 217 -19.47 6.43 9.58
C PHE A 217 -20.79 7.03 9.10
N THR A 218 -20.70 8.18 8.43
CA THR A 218 -21.81 8.78 7.68
C THR A 218 -21.33 9.33 6.34
N THR A 219 -22.24 9.44 5.38
CA THR A 219 -21.97 10.08 4.10
C THR A 219 -22.80 11.35 3.94
N ILE A 220 -22.17 12.40 3.40
CA ILE A 220 -22.84 13.64 3.01
C ILE A 220 -22.70 13.82 1.50
N LYS A 221 -23.75 14.26 0.80
CA LYS A 221 -23.68 14.56 -0.63
C LYS A 221 -22.76 15.76 -0.85
N ALA A 222 -21.93 15.70 -1.88
CA ALA A 222 -21.12 16.84 -2.30
C ALA A 222 -22.01 17.97 -2.86
N GLU A 223 -21.59 19.23 -2.68
CA GLU A 223 -22.36 20.41 -3.07
C GLU A 223 -22.63 20.49 -4.59
N ASN A 224 -21.73 19.93 -5.40
CA ASN A 224 -21.85 19.85 -6.85
C ASN A 224 -22.73 18.68 -7.34
N GLY A 225 -23.24 17.84 -6.43
CA GLY A 225 -24.05 16.66 -6.78
C GLY A 225 -23.25 15.47 -7.33
N GLU A 226 -21.93 15.60 -7.47
CA GLU A 226 -21.03 14.55 -7.95
C GLU A 226 -20.31 13.90 -6.76
N GLY A 227 -20.85 12.77 -6.30
CA GLY A 227 -20.25 11.97 -5.23
C GLY A 227 -20.63 12.43 -3.81
N PHE A 228 -19.88 11.93 -2.85
CA PHE A 228 -20.14 12.09 -1.41
C PHE A 228 -18.83 12.31 -0.65
N HIS A 229 -18.94 12.93 0.51
CA HIS A 229 -17.88 12.95 1.50
C HIS A 229 -18.22 11.99 2.64
N ILE A 230 -17.21 11.35 3.21
CA ILE A 230 -17.34 10.48 4.37
C ILE A 230 -17.02 11.29 5.63
N ILE A 231 -17.84 11.16 6.67
CA ILE A 231 -17.60 11.73 7.99
C ILE A 231 -17.42 10.60 9.01
N LEU A 232 -16.28 10.60 9.69
CA LEU A 232 -15.94 9.76 10.85
C LEU A 232 -16.20 10.55 12.14
N LYS A 233 -17.17 10.12 12.95
CA LYS A 233 -17.54 10.76 14.22
C LYS A 233 -16.94 10.01 15.40
#